data_AF-A0A1F3Z5X9-F1
#
_entry.id   AF-A0A1F3Z5X9-F1
#
_cell.length_a   1.000
_cell.length_b   1.000
_cell.length_c   1.000
_cell.angle_alpha   90.00
_cell.angle_beta   90.00
_cell.angle_gamma   90.00
#
_symmetry.space_group_name_H-M   'P 1'
#
loop_
_entity.id
_entity.type
_entity.pdbx_description
1 polymer ?
#
loop_
_entity_poly.entity_id
_entity_poly.type
_entity_poly.pdbx_seq_one_letter_code
_entity_poly.pdbx_strand_id
1 'polypeptide(L)'
;MKRDEKDLLNLFRALPPEQQDTLFSFAEFLAARSGETPREWAEPEPIPRPTEEKVVHAIKRLRKTYPMLDHSKMLYEVSECMTQHVVQGKAAIEVIDQLEGMFRSRFEVLKK
;
A
#
# COMPACT_ATOMS: atom_id res chain seq x y z
N MET A 1 11.37 20.50 7.18
CA MET A 1 12.31 19.97 6.18
C MET A 1 13.61 19.59 6.87
N LYS A 2 14.08 18.38 6.62
CA LYS A 2 15.42 17.93 7.02
C LYS A 2 16.48 18.78 6.29
N ARG A 3 17.70 18.87 6.85
CA ARG A 3 18.80 19.66 6.29
C ARG A 3 19.09 19.24 4.83
N ASP A 4 19.10 17.94 4.59
CA ASP A 4 19.40 17.34 3.29
C ASP A 4 18.36 17.70 2.21
N GLU A 5 17.08 17.88 2.59
CA GLU A 5 16.02 18.29 1.65
C GLU A 5 16.20 19.74 1.18
N LYS A 6 16.69 20.61 2.08
CA LYS A 6 16.97 22.01 1.73
C LYS A 6 18.18 22.11 0.82
N ASP A 7 19.22 21.33 1.09
CA ASP A 7 20.45 21.33 0.31
C ASP A 7 20.21 20.79 -1.12
N LEU A 8 19.42 19.71 -1.26
CA LEU A 8 19.02 19.19 -2.58
C LEU A 8 18.24 20.22 -3.39
N LEU A 9 17.32 20.94 -2.76
CA LEU A 9 16.49 21.94 -3.43
C LEU A 9 17.30 23.17 -3.85
N ASN A 10 18.32 23.55 -3.08
CA ASN A 10 19.26 24.60 -3.47
C ASN A 10 20.14 24.16 -4.64
N LEU A 11 20.63 22.92 -4.64
CA LEU A 11 21.39 22.35 -5.76
C LEU A 11 20.54 22.30 -7.03
N PHE A 12 19.31 21.80 -6.94
CA PHE A 12 18.39 21.73 -8.06
C PHE A 12 18.13 23.11 -8.70
N ARG A 13 17.90 24.14 -7.87
CA ARG A 13 17.69 25.52 -8.34
C ARG A 13 18.93 26.12 -9.02
N ALA A 14 20.13 25.64 -8.69
CA ALA A 14 21.37 26.09 -9.30
C ALA A 14 21.69 25.39 -10.64
N LEU A 15 20.98 24.31 -10.98
CA LEU A 15 21.19 23.56 -12.22
C LEU A 15 20.48 24.23 -13.42
N PRO A 16 21.09 24.20 -14.62
CA PRO A 16 20.40 24.53 -15.86
C PRO A 16 19.20 23.60 -16.12
N PRO A 17 18.18 24.04 -16.88
CA PRO A 17 16.96 23.24 -17.14
C PRO A 17 17.23 21.82 -17.65
N GLU A 18 18.18 21.65 -18.59
CA GLU A 18 18.53 20.33 -19.14
C GLU A 18 19.10 19.36 -18.07
N GLN A 19 19.81 19.91 -17.08
CA GLN A 19 20.37 19.12 -15.99
C GLN A 19 19.34 18.85 -14.89
N GLN A 20 18.31 19.69 -14.76
CA GLN A 20 17.15 19.44 -13.89
C GLN A 20 16.35 18.23 -14.40
N ASP A 21 16.08 18.17 -15.71
CA ASP A 21 15.39 17.03 -16.32
C ASP A 21 16.19 15.73 -16.15
N THR A 22 17.51 15.81 -16.28
CA THR A 22 18.41 14.68 -16.04
C THR A 22 18.35 14.23 -14.57
N LEU A 23 18.34 15.17 -13.62
CA LEU A 23 18.21 14.85 -12.19
C LEU A 23 16.87 14.19 -11.90
N PHE A 24 15.77 14.66 -12.51
CA PHE A 24 14.46 14.03 -12.38
C PHE A 24 14.45 12.62 -12.93
N SER A 25 14.94 12.40 -14.16
CA SER A 25 15.02 11.07 -14.75
C SER A 25 15.87 10.11 -13.90
N PHE A 26 16.95 10.61 -13.30
CA PHE A 26 17.77 9.81 -12.40
C PHE A 26 17.09 9.52 -11.06
N ALA A 27 16.37 10.49 -10.49
CA ALA A 27 15.58 10.29 -9.27
C ALA A 27 14.43 9.31 -9.50
N GLU A 28 13.76 9.39 -10.64
CA GLU A 28 12.73 8.42 -11.08
C GLU A 28 13.32 7.03 -11.26
N PHE A 29 14.47 6.93 -11.93
CA PHE A 29 15.20 5.67 -12.09
C PHE A 29 15.59 5.07 -10.73
N LEU A 30 16.11 5.89 -9.81
CA LEU A 30 16.44 5.46 -8.46
C LEU A 30 15.19 5.04 -7.69
N ALA A 31 14.09 5.79 -7.77
CA ALA A 31 12.83 5.42 -7.11
C ALA A 31 12.26 4.10 -7.65
N ALA A 32 12.33 3.88 -8.97
CA ALA A 32 11.92 2.65 -9.63
C ALA A 32 12.83 1.46 -9.26
N ARG A 33 14.15 1.68 -9.17
CA ARG A 33 15.15 0.66 -8.84
C ARG A 33 15.24 0.35 -7.35
N SER A 34 14.99 1.34 -6.50
CA SER A 34 14.78 1.18 -5.05
C SER A 34 13.51 0.42 -4.74
N GLY A 35 12.72 0.03 -5.77
CA GLY A 35 11.66 -0.95 -5.74
C GLY A 35 10.85 -0.86 -4.47
N GLU A 36 9.92 0.09 -4.40
CA GLU A 36 9.07 0.32 -3.22
C GLU A 36 9.87 0.12 -1.94
N THR A 37 10.76 1.08 -1.58
CA THR A 37 11.54 1.09 -0.32
C THR A 37 10.88 0.15 0.66
N PRO A 38 11.47 -1.04 0.95
CA PRO A 38 10.78 -2.05 1.73
C PRO A 38 10.23 -1.34 2.95
N ARG A 39 8.91 -1.13 2.99
CA ARG A 39 8.26 -0.74 4.24
C ARG A 39 8.75 -1.83 5.15
N GLU A 40 9.56 -1.45 6.14
CA GLU A 40 10.22 -2.36 7.09
C GLU A 40 9.34 -3.57 7.24
N TRP A 41 9.89 -4.77 7.06
CA TRP A 41 9.17 -6.04 7.10
C TRP A 41 8.46 -6.17 8.45
N ALA A 42 7.37 -5.42 8.59
CA ALA A 42 6.59 -5.27 9.79
C ALA A 42 5.78 -6.54 9.76
N GLU A 43 6.06 -7.42 10.72
CA GLU A 43 5.25 -8.61 10.87
C GLU A 43 3.79 -8.17 11.00
N PRO A 44 2.85 -8.93 10.39
CA PRO A 44 1.45 -8.57 10.46
C PRO A 44 1.02 -8.41 11.92
N GLU A 45 0.50 -7.26 12.29
CA GLU A 45 0.04 -7.05 13.67
C GLU A 45 -1.32 -7.76 13.82
N PRO A 46 -1.42 -8.82 14.64
CA PRO A 46 -2.61 -9.65 14.70
C PRO A 46 -3.72 -8.90 15.44
N ILE A 47 -4.53 -8.15 14.69
CA ILE A 47 -5.69 -7.44 15.21
C ILE A 47 -6.89 -8.40 15.18
N PRO A 48 -7.45 -8.79 16.34
CA PRO A 48 -8.53 -9.76 16.40
C PRO A 48 -9.78 -9.24 15.69
N ARG A 49 -10.50 -10.16 15.06
CA ARG A 49 -11.79 -9.89 14.44
C ARG A 49 -12.87 -9.66 15.53
N PRO A 50 -13.64 -8.57 15.48
CA PRO A 50 -14.75 -8.36 16.39
C PRO A 50 -15.95 -9.27 16.06
N THR A 51 -16.79 -9.56 17.06
CA THR A 51 -17.92 -10.50 16.98
C THR A 51 -18.94 -10.13 15.90
N GLU A 52 -19.20 -8.83 15.73
CA GLU A 52 -20.01 -8.29 14.64
C GLU A 52 -19.15 -7.31 13.84
N GLU A 53 -18.78 -7.70 12.62
CA GLU A 53 -17.93 -6.90 11.75
C GLU A 53 -18.61 -6.60 10.42
N LYS A 54 -18.55 -5.33 10.00
CA LYS A 54 -18.95 -4.90 8.65
C LYS A 54 -17.75 -4.96 7.71
N VAL A 55 -17.98 -5.24 6.43
CA VAL A 55 -16.93 -5.35 5.40
C VAL A 55 -15.99 -4.13 5.40
N VAL A 56 -16.53 -2.91 5.53
CA VAL A 56 -15.73 -1.67 5.60
C VAL A 56 -14.81 -1.62 6.84
N HIS A 57 -15.26 -2.17 7.97
CA HIS A 57 -14.45 -2.26 9.18
C HIS A 57 -13.35 -3.33 9.05
N ALA A 58 -13.66 -4.45 8.40
CA ALA A 58 -12.66 -5.47 8.09
C ALA A 58 -11.55 -4.92 7.18
N ILE A 59 -11.89 -4.15 6.14
CA ILE A 59 -10.89 -3.48 5.28
C ILE A 59 -9.99 -2.56 6.12
N LYS A 60 -10.58 -1.75 7.01
CA LYS A 60 -9.80 -0.87 7.91
C LYS A 60 -8.89 -1.66 8.86
N ARG A 61 -9.38 -2.77 9.43
CA ARG A 61 -8.61 -3.67 10.30
C ARG A 61 -7.46 -4.31 9.53
N LEU A 62 -7.73 -4.89 8.36
CA LEU A 62 -6.73 -5.57 7.55
C LEU A 62 -5.64 -4.64 7.02
N ARG A 63 -5.97 -3.39 6.68
CA ARG A 63 -4.96 -2.38 6.34
C ARG A 63 -4.04 -2.04 7.52
N LYS A 64 -4.55 -2.10 8.75
CA LYS A 64 -3.73 -1.94 9.96
C LYS A 64 -2.91 -3.19 10.30
N THR A 65 -3.46 -4.39 10.06
CA THR A 65 -2.74 -5.65 10.24
C THR A 65 -1.60 -5.81 9.23
N TYR A 66 -1.77 -5.28 8.01
CA TYR A 66 -0.78 -5.42 6.94
C TYR A 66 -0.28 -4.05 6.41
N PRO A 67 0.39 -3.22 7.23
CA PRO A 67 0.81 -1.87 6.85
C PRO A 67 1.90 -1.88 5.75
N MET A 68 2.66 -2.99 5.66
CA MET A 68 3.68 -3.23 4.64
C MET A 68 3.12 -3.47 3.24
N LEU A 69 1.83 -3.84 3.10
CA LEU A 69 1.22 -4.03 1.79
C LEU A 69 0.92 -2.69 1.11
N ASP A 70 1.18 -2.61 -0.19
CA ASP A 70 0.70 -1.50 -1.00
C ASP A 70 -0.81 -1.63 -1.25
N HIS A 71 -1.59 -0.98 -0.39
CA HIS A 71 -3.04 -0.96 -0.50
C HIS A 71 -3.55 -0.31 -1.79
N SER A 72 -2.76 0.54 -2.47
CA SER A 72 -3.18 1.15 -3.73
C SER A 72 -3.31 0.10 -4.84
N LYS A 73 -2.40 -0.88 -4.84
CA LYS A 73 -2.41 -2.06 -5.73
C LYS A 73 -3.46 -3.11 -5.38
N MET A 74 -4.21 -2.93 -4.28
CA MET A 74 -5.26 -3.86 -3.82
C MET A 74 -6.66 -3.25 -3.96
N LEU A 75 -6.78 -2.02 -4.46
CA LEU A 75 -8.06 -1.31 -4.55
C LEU A 75 -9.05 -1.99 -5.48
N TYR A 76 -8.56 -2.58 -6.58
CA TYR A 76 -9.40 -3.27 -7.55
C TYR A 76 -10.10 -4.48 -6.91
N GLU A 77 -9.34 -5.35 -6.26
CA GLU A 77 -9.82 -6.57 -5.63
C GLU A 77 -10.71 -6.27 -4.41
N VAL A 78 -10.37 -5.24 -3.63
CA VAL A 78 -11.23 -4.75 -2.55
C VAL A 78 -12.56 -4.21 -3.09
N SER A 79 -12.54 -3.49 -4.22
CA SER A 79 -13.75 -2.97 -4.86
C SER A 79 -14.64 -4.07 -5.41
N GLU A 80 -14.06 -5.15 -5.92
CA GLU A 80 -14.78 -6.34 -6.36
C GLU A 80 -15.48 -7.02 -5.17
N CYS A 81 -14.77 -7.22 -4.05
CA CYS A 81 -15.37 -7.76 -2.82
C CYS A 81 -16.53 -6.89 -2.30
N MET A 82 -16.38 -5.57 -2.34
CA MET A 82 -17.45 -4.63 -1.98
C MET A 82 -18.65 -4.74 -2.93
N THR A 83 -18.41 -4.92 -4.23
CA THR A 83 -19.46 -5.10 -5.24
C THR A 83 -20.21 -6.40 -4.99
N GLN A 84 -19.52 -7.50 -4.67
CA GLN A 84 -20.16 -8.76 -4.31
C GLN A 84 -21.02 -8.64 -3.04
N HIS A 85 -20.59 -7.86 -2.06
CA HIS A 85 -21.40 -7.60 -0.87
C HIS A 85 -22.66 -6.76 -1.17
N VAL A 86 -22.50 -5.65 -1.90
CA VAL A 86 -23.56 -4.65 -2.11
C VAL A 86 -24.54 -5.06 -3.21
N VAL A 87 -24.05 -5.66 -4.30
CA VAL A 87 -24.85 -5.98 -5.49
C VAL A 87 -25.36 -7.42 -5.44
N GLN A 88 -24.53 -8.38 -5.02
CA GLN A 88 -24.91 -9.80 -4.98
C GLN A 88 -25.48 -10.23 -3.63
N GLY A 89 -25.49 -9.34 -2.62
CA GLY A 89 -26.04 -9.62 -1.30
C GLY A 89 -25.29 -10.69 -0.52
N LYS A 90 -24.01 -10.96 -0.85
CA LYS A 90 -23.20 -11.92 -0.10
C LYS A 90 -23.09 -11.53 1.37
N ALA A 91 -23.12 -12.54 2.24
CA ALA A 91 -23.04 -12.32 3.66
C ALA A 91 -21.71 -11.63 4.02
N ALA A 92 -21.77 -10.67 4.95
CA ALA A 92 -20.58 -9.93 5.36
C ALA A 92 -19.46 -10.87 5.84
N ILE A 93 -19.81 -11.99 6.48
CA ILE A 93 -18.84 -12.98 6.98
C ILE A 93 -18.00 -13.57 5.86
N GLU A 94 -18.62 -14.00 4.75
CA GLU A 94 -17.95 -14.64 3.62
C GLU A 94 -17.04 -13.65 2.89
N VAL A 95 -17.49 -12.41 2.71
CA VAL A 95 -16.71 -11.35 2.07
C VAL A 95 -15.50 -10.98 2.93
N ILE A 96 -15.65 -10.96 4.26
CA ILE A 96 -14.55 -10.71 5.18
C ILE A 96 -13.53 -11.85 5.11
N ASP A 97 -13.95 -13.11 5.10
CA ASP A 97 -13.05 -14.26 5.02
C ASP A 97 -12.25 -14.24 3.70
N GLN A 98 -12.90 -13.86 2.60
CA GLN A 98 -12.25 -13.67 1.30
C GLN A 98 -11.20 -12.54 1.34
N LEU A 99 -11.53 -11.40 1.96
CA LEU A 99 -10.60 -10.29 2.15
C LEU A 99 -9.40 -10.72 3.02
N GLU A 100 -9.62 -11.46 4.10
CA GLU A 100 -8.53 -11.97 4.96
C GLU A 100 -7.58 -12.90 4.18
N GLY A 101 -8.13 -13.80 3.38
CA GLY A 101 -7.36 -14.69 2.50
C GLY A 101 -6.54 -13.92 1.46
N MET A 102 -7.13 -12.91 0.84
CA MET A 102 -6.46 -12.05 -0.15
C MET A 102 -5.29 -11.28 0.46
N PHE A 103 -5.50 -10.62 1.61
CA PHE A 103 -4.43 -9.89 2.31
C PHE A 103 -3.29 -10.81 2.72
N ARG A 104 -3.61 -12.01 3.25
CA ARG A 104 -2.61 -13.03 3.59
C ARG A 104 -1.83 -13.50 2.37
N SER A 105 -2.51 -13.84 1.27
CA SER A 105 -1.86 -14.27 0.04
C SER A 105 -0.92 -13.20 -0.51
N ARG A 106 -1.34 -11.93 -0.47
CA ARG A 106 -0.49 -10.82 -0.92
C ARG A 106 0.75 -10.65 -0.06
N PHE A 107 0.61 -10.84 1.25
CA PHE A 107 1.74 -10.84 2.17
C PHE A 107 2.70 -12.00 1.93
N GLU A 108 2.20 -13.23 1.72
CA GLU A 108 3.06 -14.39 1.41
C GLU A 108 3.83 -14.20 0.09
N VAL A 109 3.20 -13.59 -0.93
CA VAL A 109 3.88 -13.24 -2.18
C VAL A 109 4.95 -12.17 -1.95
N LEU A 110 4.68 -11.17 -1.11
CA LEU A 110 5.65 -10.12 -0.77
C LEU A 110 6.85 -10.66 0.04
N LYS A 111 6.62 -11.67 0.88
CA LYS A 111 7.64 -12.31 1.73
C LYS A 111 8.61 -13.20 0.92
N LYS A 112 8.23 -13.61 -0.29
CA LYS A 112 8.93 -14.59 -1.12
C LYS A 112 9.87 -13.92 -2.12
#